data_AF-A0A7S1MMU8-F1
#
_entry.id   AF-A0A7S1MMU8-F1
#
_cell.length_a   1.000
_cell.length_b   1.000
_cell.length_c   1.000
_cell.angle_alpha   90.00
_cell.angle_beta   90.00
_cell.angle_gamma   90.00
#
_symmetry.space_group_name_H-M   'P 1'
#
loop_
_entity.id
_entity.type
_entity.pdbx_description
1 polymer ?
#
loop_
_entity_poly.entity_id
_entity_poly.type
_entity_poly.pdbx_seq_one_letter_code
_entity_poly.pdbx_strand_id
1 'polypeptide(L)'
;NGAACTLNPSCVLVATSDEDPTLQCKEACNLRYTSPDSCNADSQCMYSLEANQCVDACATLTPAQCGVSTMCEAKSATECQPVCRYRWLTRAGCDGDLACKWDNVR
;
A
#
# COMPACT_ATOMS: atom_id res chain seq x y z
N ASN A 1 16.44 13.20 8.28
CA ASN A 1 16.20 12.51 9.56
C ASN A 1 14.89 11.72 9.48
N GLY A 2 14.95 10.44 9.07
CA GLY A 2 13.76 9.57 8.98
C GLY A 2 13.14 9.18 10.33
N ALA A 3 13.89 9.31 11.43
CA ALA A 3 13.43 8.93 12.77
C ALA A 3 12.27 9.79 13.33
N ALA A 4 12.03 10.99 12.81
CA ALA A 4 10.91 11.83 13.22
C ALA A 4 9.58 11.41 12.57
N CYS A 5 9.64 10.61 11.51
CA CYS A 5 8.46 10.21 10.74
C CYS A 5 7.59 9.22 11.51
N THR A 6 8.21 8.28 12.23
CA THR A 6 7.51 7.28 13.05
C THR A 6 6.87 7.86 14.29
N LEU A 7 7.19 9.11 14.65
CA LEU A 7 6.59 9.84 15.78
C LEU A 7 5.35 10.64 15.38
N ASN A 8 5.18 10.93 14.08
CA ASN A 8 4.02 11.66 13.60
C ASN A 8 3.09 10.70 12.84
N PRO A 9 1.88 10.39 13.37
CA PRO A 9 0.91 9.56 12.66
C PRO A 9 0.45 10.19 11.33
N SER A 10 0.78 11.46 11.11
CA SER A 10 0.54 12.18 9.86
C SER A 10 1.53 11.85 8.75
N CYS A 11 2.60 11.13 9.06
CA CYS A 11 3.64 10.85 8.10
C CYS A 11 3.93 9.35 7.98
N VAL A 12 4.22 8.94 6.76
CA VAL A 12 4.63 7.58 6.42
C VAL A 12 6.03 7.60 5.85
N LEU A 13 6.87 6.69 6.35
CA LEU A 13 8.15 6.39 5.72
C LEU A 13 7.88 5.64 4.43
N VAL A 14 8.37 6.17 3.32
CA VAL A 14 8.30 5.50 2.03
C VAL A 14 9.70 5.26 1.49
N ALA A 15 9.87 4.14 0.81
CA ALA A 15 11.07 3.89 0.03
C ALA A 15 10.98 4.69 -1.28
N THR A 16 12.08 5.32 -1.69
CA THR A 16 12.10 6.15 -2.92
C THR A 16 12.94 5.55 -4.04
N SER A 17 13.71 4.49 -3.79
CA SER A 17 14.56 3.83 -4.78
C SER A 17 14.91 2.40 -4.36
N ASP A 18 14.98 1.47 -5.32
CA ASP A 18 15.42 0.08 -5.12
C ASP A 18 16.94 -0.06 -4.97
N GLU A 19 17.72 0.81 -5.62
CA GLU A 19 19.19 0.73 -5.66
C GLU A 19 19.87 1.37 -4.43
N ASP A 20 19.19 2.30 -3.75
CA ASP A 20 19.59 2.90 -2.48
C ASP A 20 18.32 3.32 -1.71
N PRO A 21 17.79 2.48 -0.80
CA PRO A 21 16.52 2.75 -0.13
C PRO A 21 16.69 3.85 0.92
N THR A 22 16.74 5.10 0.47
CA THR A 22 16.54 6.24 1.36
C THR A 22 15.09 6.31 1.77
N LEU A 23 14.85 6.13 3.06
CA LEU A 23 13.55 6.28 3.67
C LEU A 23 13.20 7.76 3.74
N GLN A 24 12.29 8.19 2.88
CA GLN A 24 11.76 9.54 2.92
C GLN A 24 10.48 9.58 3.76
N CYS A 25 10.39 10.60 4.59
CA CYS A 25 9.17 10.87 5.33
C CYS A 25 8.24 11.71 4.46
N LYS A 26 7.06 11.18 4.15
CA LYS A 26 6.03 11.89 3.38
C LYS A 26 4.75 11.97 4.20
N GLU A 27 3.90 12.94 3.86
CA GLU A 27 2.57 13.03 4.45
C GLU A 27 1.74 11.83 4.02
N ALA A 28 1.06 11.21 4.98
CA ALA A 28 0.25 10.02 4.75
C ALA A 28 -0.93 10.35 3.82
N CYS A 29 -1.22 9.43 2.90
CA CYS A 29 -2.28 9.62 1.91
C CYS A 29 -3.66 9.90 2.53
N ASN A 30 -3.95 9.40 3.74
CA ASN A 30 -5.21 9.64 4.46
C ASN A 30 -5.44 11.10 4.84
N LEU A 31 -4.36 11.86 5.05
CA LEU A 31 -4.43 13.28 5.34
C LEU A 31 -4.43 14.13 4.07
N ARG A 32 -3.70 13.65 3.06
CA ARG A 32 -3.55 14.33 1.79
C ARG A 32 -4.81 14.28 0.94
N TYR A 33 -5.51 13.14 0.97
CA TYR A 33 -6.70 12.88 0.17
C TYR A 33 -7.81 12.26 1.02
N THR A 34 -8.93 12.97 1.11
CA THR A 34 -10.15 12.47 1.76
C THR A 34 -11.15 11.89 0.76
N SER A 35 -10.97 12.18 -0.52
CA SER A 35 -11.87 11.74 -1.60
C SER A 35 -11.27 10.55 -2.37
N PRO A 36 -12.05 9.50 -2.65
CA PRO A 36 -11.57 8.31 -3.37
C PRO A 36 -11.06 8.62 -4.77
N ASP A 37 -11.69 9.53 -5.52
CA ASP A 37 -11.23 9.94 -6.84
C ASP A 37 -9.81 10.56 -6.79
N SER A 38 -9.60 11.51 -5.88
CA SER A 38 -8.29 12.16 -5.70
C SER A 38 -7.23 11.18 -5.21
N CYS A 39 -7.62 10.24 -4.35
CA CYS A 39 -6.76 9.21 -3.80
C CYS A 39 -6.25 8.25 -4.89
N ASN A 40 -7.15 7.73 -5.71
CA ASN A 40 -6.79 6.79 -6.78
C ASN A 40 -6.16 7.49 -7.99
N ALA A 41 -6.21 8.82 -8.06
CA ALA A 41 -5.47 9.60 -9.06
C ALA A 41 -3.97 9.67 -8.76
N ASP A 42 -3.55 9.50 -7.50
CA ASP A 42 -2.14 9.47 -7.11
C ASP A 42 -1.63 8.03 -7.06
N SER A 43 -0.62 7.71 -7.88
CA SER A 43 0.02 6.38 -7.90
C SER A 43 0.70 5.97 -6.59
N GLN A 44 0.95 6.94 -5.69
CA GLN A 44 1.53 6.69 -4.37
C GLN A 44 0.46 6.38 -3.32
N CYS A 45 -0.82 6.49 -3.67
CA CYS A 45 -1.94 6.29 -2.76
C CYS A 45 -2.93 5.27 -3.34
N MET A 46 -3.72 4.64 -2.47
CA MET A 46 -4.88 3.84 -2.87
C MET A 46 -6.01 4.03 -1.88
N TYR A 47 -7.25 3.99 -2.36
CA TYR A 47 -8.39 4.13 -1.47
C TYR A 47 -8.75 2.80 -0.81
N SER A 48 -8.71 2.74 0.52
CA SER A 48 -9.17 1.58 1.27
C SER A 48 -10.66 1.72 1.59
N LEU A 49 -11.48 0.85 0.99
CA LEU A 49 -12.91 0.77 1.29
C LEU A 49 -13.19 0.22 2.69
N GLU A 50 -12.32 -0.65 3.20
CA GLU A 50 -12.45 -1.23 4.54
C GLU A 50 -12.18 -0.21 5.64
N ALA A 51 -11.16 0.62 5.45
CA ALA A 51 -10.81 1.67 6.39
C ALA A 51 -11.51 3.01 6.07
N ASN A 52 -12.31 3.05 5.00
CA ASN A 52 -12.99 4.20 4.41
C ASN A 52 -12.10 5.47 4.33
N GLN A 53 -10.85 5.27 3.95
CA GLN A 53 -9.83 6.33 3.92
C GLN A 53 -8.80 6.03 2.83
N CYS A 54 -8.15 7.09 2.34
CA CYS A 54 -7.00 6.95 1.45
C CYS A 54 -5.81 6.43 2.25
N VAL A 55 -5.08 5.45 1.73
CA VAL A 55 -3.88 4.90 2.38
C VAL A 55 -2.74 4.90 1.38
N ASP A 56 -1.51 4.80 1.86
CA ASP A 56 -0.35 4.73 0.98
C ASP A 56 -0.40 3.44 0.15
N ALA A 57 -0.08 3.56 -1.13
CA ALA A 57 -0.05 2.43 -2.05
C ALA A 57 1.03 1.45 -1.60
N CYS A 58 0.73 0.15 -1.68
CA CYS A 58 1.62 -0.89 -1.18
C CYS A 58 3.02 -0.81 -1.80
N ALA A 59 3.13 -0.43 -3.07
CA ALA A 59 4.41 -0.28 -3.77
C ALA A 59 5.34 0.79 -3.15
N THR A 60 4.81 1.71 -2.35
CA THR A 60 5.59 2.76 -1.67
C THR A 60 6.00 2.39 -0.24
N LEU A 61 5.36 1.37 0.32
CA LEU A 61 5.60 0.92 1.68
C LEU A 61 6.91 0.13 1.77
N THR A 62 7.57 0.25 2.91
CA THR A 62 8.69 -0.62 3.25
C THR A 62 8.21 -2.03 3.58
N PRO A 63 9.06 -3.07 3.43
CA PRO A 63 8.72 -4.44 3.81
C PRO A 63 8.28 -4.57 5.29
N ALA A 64 8.81 -3.73 6.18
CA ALA A 64 8.38 -3.68 7.58
C ALA A 64 6.95 -3.15 7.75
N GLN A 65 6.53 -2.16 6.95
CA GLN A 65 5.17 -1.62 6.98
C GLN A 65 4.16 -2.52 6.27
N CYS A 66 4.60 -3.26 5.26
CA CYS A 66 3.80 -4.27 4.58
C CYS A 66 3.10 -5.22 5.53
N GLY A 67 3.87 -5.79 6.47
CA GLY A 67 3.36 -6.79 7.41
C GLY A 67 2.37 -6.22 8.43
N VAL A 68 2.29 -4.89 8.56
CA VAL A 68 1.37 -4.19 9.46
C VAL A 68 0.08 -3.78 8.72
N SER A 69 0.16 -3.57 7.41
CA SER A 69 -0.96 -3.08 6.62
C SER A 69 -1.87 -4.22 6.17
N THR A 70 -3.14 -4.22 6.57
CA THR A 70 -4.13 -5.24 6.16
C THR A 70 -4.46 -5.21 4.67
N MET A 71 -4.12 -4.12 3.96
CA MET A 71 -4.35 -3.99 2.52
C MET A 71 -3.17 -4.51 1.68
N CYS A 72 -2.01 -4.72 2.29
CA CYS A 72 -0.78 -5.03 1.59
C CYS A 72 -0.20 -6.36 2.07
N GLU A 73 0.52 -7.02 1.19
CA GLU A 73 1.29 -8.22 1.48
C GLU A 73 2.70 -8.07 0.91
N ALA A 74 3.67 -8.70 1.57
CA ALA A 74 5.03 -8.73 1.07
C ALA A 74 5.08 -9.65 -0.16
N LYS A 75 5.33 -9.06 -1.33
CA LYS A 75 5.58 -9.81 -2.57
C LYS A 75 6.97 -10.44 -2.55
N SER A 76 7.94 -9.74 -1.95
CA SER A 76 9.34 -10.14 -1.85
C SER A 76 9.97 -9.50 -0.61
N ALA A 77 11.24 -9.82 -0.33
CA ALA A 77 11.95 -9.27 0.83
C ALA A 77 12.05 -7.73 0.81
N THR A 78 11.90 -7.12 -0.36
CA THR A 78 12.00 -5.67 -0.59
C THR A 78 10.75 -5.05 -1.21
N GLU A 79 9.80 -5.85 -1.71
CA GLU A 79 8.66 -5.35 -2.48
C GLU A 79 7.33 -5.69 -1.81
N CYS A 80 6.42 -4.72 -1.83
CA CYS A 80 5.09 -4.79 -1.27
C CYS A 80 4.03 -4.67 -2.37
N GLN A 81 2.99 -5.50 -2.28
CA GLN A 81 1.88 -5.49 -3.23
C GLN A 81 0.53 -5.48 -2.52
N PRO A 82 -0.55 -5.04 -3.17
CA PRO A 82 -1.90 -5.17 -2.62
C PRO A 82 -2.27 -6.64 -2.44
N VAL A 83 -3.02 -6.94 -1.38
CA VAL A 83 -3.56 -8.29 -1.19
C VAL A 83 -4.48 -8.66 -2.34
N CYS A 84 -4.52 -9.95 -2.68
CA CYS A 84 -5.24 -10.47 -3.85
C CYS A 84 -6.67 -9.94 -4.03
N ARG A 85 -7.43 -9.77 -2.93
CA ARG A 85 -8.81 -9.25 -2.96
C ARG A 85 -8.93 -7.81 -3.47
N TYR A 86 -7.90 -6.98 -3.32
CA TYR A 86 -7.86 -5.62 -3.87
C TYR A 86 -7.16 -5.57 -5.22
N ARG A 87 -6.23 -6.48 -5.46
CA ARG A 87 -5.50 -6.54 -6.72
C ARG A 87 -6.40 -7.01 -7.86
N TRP A 88 -7.27 -7.99 -7.57
CA TRP A 88 -8.12 -8.62 -8.56
C TRP A 88 -9.59 -8.58 -8.15
N LEU A 89 -10.33 -7.62 -8.72
CA LEU A 89 -11.78 -7.52 -8.59
C LEU A 89 -12.53 -8.54 -9.45
N THR A 90 -11.83 -9.20 -10.37
CA THR A 90 -12.40 -10.21 -11.26
C THR A 90 -11.69 -11.54 -11.09
N ARG A 91 -12.47 -12.61 -11.22
CA ARG A 91 -11.95 -13.97 -11.13
C ARG A 91 -10.91 -14.27 -12.19
N ALA A 92 -11.13 -13.81 -13.42
CA ALA A 92 -10.18 -13.97 -14.52
C ALA A 92 -8.81 -13.36 -14.21
N GLY A 93 -8.77 -12.18 -13.55
CA GLY A 93 -7.51 -11.56 -13.12
C GLY A 93 -6.82 -12.34 -12.01
N CYS A 94 -7.59 -12.86 -11.05
CA CYS A 94 -7.05 -13.62 -9.92
C CYS A 94 -6.52 -15.00 -10.32
N ASP A 95 -7.27 -15.75 -11.14
CA ASP A 95 -6.83 -17.06 -11.65
C ASP A 95 -5.62 -16.95 -12.60
N GLY A 96 -5.41 -15.78 -13.21
CA GLY A 96 -4.22 -15.49 -14.02
C GLY A 96 -2.95 -15.23 -13.21
N ASP A 97 -3.07 -15.06 -11.89
CA ASP A 97 -1.97 -14.69 -11.02
C ASP A 97 -1.59 -15.83 -10.09
N LEU A 98 -0.39 -16.39 -10.29
CA LEU A 98 0.09 -17.54 -9.50
C LEU A 98 0.28 -17.22 -8.01
N ALA A 99 0.39 -15.94 -7.64
CA ALA A 99 0.48 -15.52 -6.25
C ALA A 99 -0.90 -15.40 -5.58
N CYS A 100 -1.99 -15.45 -6.35
CA CYS A 100 -3.34 -15.29 -5.86
C CYS A 100 -4.19 -16.51 -6.13
N LYS A 101 -5.14 -16.77 -5.22
CA LYS A 101 -6.16 -17.78 -5.43
C LYS A 101 -7.52 -17.17 -5.14
N TRP A 102 -8.46 -17.38 -6.05
CA TRP A 102 -9.81 -16.89 -5.87
C TRP A 102 -10.51 -17.68 -4.77
N ASP A 103 -10.62 -17.07 -3.59
CA ASP A 103 -11.37 -17.64 -2.48
C ASP A 103 -12.84 -17.21 -2.57
N ASN A 104 -13.74 -18.19 -2.62
CA ASN A 104 -15.19 -17.95 -2.74
C ASN A 104 -15.89 -17.90 -1.37
N VAL A 105 -15.13 -18.01 -0.27
CA VAL A 105 -15.69 -18.00 1.08
C VAL A 105 -15.73 -16.56 1.55
N ARG A 106 -16.94 -16.04 1.62
CA ARG A 106 -17.27 -14.66 1.98
C ARG A 106 -17.42 -14.49 3.48
#